data_AF-A0A0B8Q3H3-F1
#
_entry.id   AF-A0A0B8Q3H3-F1
#
_cell.length_a   1.000
_cell.length_b   1.000
_cell.length_c   1.000
_cell.angle_alpha   90.00
_cell.angle_beta   90.00
_cell.angle_gamma   90.00
#
_symmetry.space_group_name_H-M   'P 1'
#
loop_
_entity.id
_entity.type
_entity.pdbx_description
1 polymer ?
#
loop_
_entity_poly.entity_id
_entity_poly.type
_entity_poly.pdbx_seq_one_letter_code
_entity_poly.pdbx_strand_id
1 'polypeptide(L)'
;MKSGESFWTIAKKHDVSVQSLARWNGMAPKDTIRVGQDLVVWKQGKQGAVIRTVYYSVRSGDNISTIANRFKVRSSDVIKWNNLDKSKYLKPGQKLKLYVDVTKVSV
;
A
#
# COMPACT_ATOMS: atom_id res chain seq x y z
N MET A 1 10.70 -20.17 -24.95
CA MET A 1 10.66 -18.76 -24.51
C MET A 1 9.86 -18.68 -23.21
N LYS A 2 10.54 -18.67 -22.06
CA LYS A 2 9.92 -18.45 -20.74
C LYS A 2 10.83 -17.48 -19.98
N SER A 3 10.67 -16.19 -20.26
CA SER A 3 11.39 -15.11 -19.59
C SER A 3 10.80 -14.94 -18.19
N GLY A 4 11.36 -15.66 -17.22
CA GLY A 4 10.74 -15.94 -15.93
C GLY A 4 10.42 -14.73 -15.05
N GLU A 5 11.20 -13.65 -15.12
CA GLU A 5 10.91 -12.41 -14.37
C GLU A 5 11.31 -11.20 -15.22
N SER A 6 10.32 -10.43 -15.64
CA SER A 6 10.55 -9.18 -16.40
C SER A 6 10.07 -7.99 -15.58
N PHE A 7 10.40 -6.77 -16.00
CA PHE A 7 9.83 -5.55 -15.41
C PHE A 7 8.31 -5.65 -15.28
N TRP A 8 7.64 -6.36 -16.19
CA TRP A 8 6.20 -6.63 -16.12
C TRP A 8 5.79 -7.40 -14.86
N THR A 9 6.49 -8.48 -14.49
CA THR A 9 6.17 -9.28 -13.30
C THR A 9 6.35 -8.46 -12.02
N ILE A 10 7.42 -7.66 -11.95
CA ILE A 10 7.72 -6.81 -10.79
C ILE A 10 6.74 -5.65 -10.71
N ALA A 11 6.52 -4.94 -11.81
CA ALA A 11 5.55 -3.86 -11.91
C ALA A 11 4.16 -4.33 -11.48
N LYS A 12 3.72 -5.49 -11.97
CA LYS A 12 2.44 -6.10 -11.60
C LYS A 12 2.36 -6.50 -10.12
N LYS A 13 3.43 -7.08 -9.56
CA LYS A 13 3.50 -7.43 -8.13
C LYS A 13 3.44 -6.19 -7.24
N HIS A 14 4.01 -5.08 -7.69
CA HIS A 14 4.10 -3.84 -6.93
C HIS A 14 3.02 -2.80 -7.26
N ASP A 15 2.11 -3.11 -8.20
CA ASP A 15 1.04 -2.23 -8.68
C ASP A 15 1.57 -0.88 -9.19
N VAL A 16 2.67 -0.92 -9.95
CA VAL A 16 3.30 0.24 -10.59
C VAL A 16 3.37 0.02 -12.10
N SER A 17 3.53 1.08 -12.90
CA SER A 17 3.71 0.91 -14.34
C SER A 17 5.14 0.45 -14.66
N VAL A 18 5.28 -0.43 -15.66
CA VAL A 18 6.59 -0.88 -16.20
C VAL A 18 7.44 0.32 -16.62
N GLN A 19 6.81 1.33 -17.24
CA GLN A 19 7.49 2.54 -17.71
C GLN A 19 8.08 3.35 -16.55
N SER A 20 7.32 3.52 -15.47
CA SER A 20 7.80 4.26 -14.29
C SER A 20 8.89 3.47 -13.56
N LEU A 21 8.71 2.16 -13.43
CA LEU A 21 9.69 1.27 -12.81
C LEU A 21 11.03 1.28 -13.56
N ALA A 22 10.99 1.16 -14.88
CA ALA A 22 12.18 1.23 -15.72
C ALA A 22 12.86 2.61 -15.61
N ARG A 23 12.08 3.70 -15.64
CA ARG A 23 12.57 5.07 -15.49
C ARG A 23 13.27 5.32 -14.16
N TRP A 24 12.76 4.82 -13.04
CA TRP A 24 13.41 4.99 -11.73
C TRP A 24 14.74 4.26 -11.62
N ASN A 25 14.89 3.17 -12.38
CA ASN A 25 16.09 2.35 -12.40
C ASN A 25 17.02 2.71 -13.57
N GLY A 26 16.71 3.78 -14.32
CA GLY A 26 17.52 4.22 -15.46
C GLY A 26 17.58 3.20 -16.61
N MET A 27 16.59 2.31 -16.70
CA MET A 27 16.54 1.21 -17.67
C MET A 27 15.44 1.43 -18.70
N ALA A 28 15.55 0.79 -19.86
CA ALA A 28 14.47 0.75 -20.83
C ALA A 28 13.42 -0.29 -20.41
N PRO A 29 12.11 -0.07 -20.72
CA PRO A 29 11.04 -1.02 -20.42
C PRO A 29 11.22 -2.43 -20.99
N LYS A 30 12.08 -2.56 -22.01
CA LYS A 30 12.41 -3.83 -22.70
C LYS A 30 13.72 -4.44 -22.22
N ASP A 31 14.46 -3.79 -21.33
CA ASP A 31 15.73 -4.31 -20.84
C ASP A 31 15.50 -5.55 -19.98
N THR A 32 16.40 -6.52 -20.12
CA THR A 32 16.36 -7.76 -19.36
C THR A 32 16.93 -7.52 -17.96
N ILE A 33 16.12 -7.80 -16.94
CA ILE A 33 16.57 -7.73 -15.54
C ILE A 33 17.40 -8.97 -15.23
N ARG A 34 18.53 -8.79 -14.54
CA ARG A 34 19.37 -9.89 -14.07
C ARG A 34 18.95 -10.32 -12.67
N VAL A 35 18.94 -11.62 -12.43
CA VAL A 35 18.68 -12.19 -11.09
C VAL A 35 19.76 -11.68 -10.13
N GLY A 36 19.35 -11.13 -8.98
CA GLY A 36 20.24 -10.53 -8.00
C GLY A 36 20.46 -9.02 -8.15
N GLN A 37 19.78 -8.36 -9.08
CA GLN A 37 19.82 -6.90 -9.22
C GLN A 37 18.81 -6.23 -8.27
N ASP A 38 19.29 -5.29 -7.45
CA ASP A 38 18.43 -4.43 -6.63
C ASP A 38 17.69 -3.41 -7.51
N LEU A 39 16.37 -3.30 -7.31
CA LEU A 39 15.51 -2.37 -8.04
C LEU A 39 14.81 -1.41 -7.11
N VAL A 40 14.86 -0.14 -7.45
CA VAL A 40 14.18 0.93 -6.73
C VAL A 40 12.75 1.05 -7.23
N VAL A 41 11.78 0.88 -6.31
CA VAL A 41 10.35 0.97 -6.61
C VAL A 41 9.75 2.13 -5.84
N TRP A 42 9.43 3.22 -6.53
CA TRP A 42 8.81 4.41 -5.94
C TRP A 42 7.30 4.30 -6.04
N LYS A 43 6.61 3.90 -4.98
CA LYS A 43 5.15 3.97 -4.99
C LYS A 43 4.72 5.42 -4.80
N GLN A 44 4.51 6.15 -5.89
CA GLN A 44 3.78 7.42 -5.82
C GLN A 44 2.37 7.09 -5.32
N GLY A 45 2.04 7.58 -4.12
CA GLY A 45 0.63 7.72 -3.73
C GLY A 45 -0.07 8.50 -4.84
N LYS A 46 -1.30 8.09 -5.20
CA LYS A 46 -2.05 8.66 -6.33
C LYS A 46 -1.83 10.18 -6.40
N GLN A 47 -1.37 10.70 -7.53
CA GLN A 47 -1.17 12.14 -7.73
C GLN A 47 -2.45 12.88 -7.33
N GLY A 48 -2.36 13.81 -6.37
CA GLY A 48 -3.51 14.50 -5.79
C GLY A 48 -4.09 13.89 -4.50
N ALA A 49 -3.55 12.78 -3.99
CA ALA A 49 -3.92 12.24 -2.69
C ALA A 49 -3.24 13.04 -1.58
N VAL A 50 -4.01 13.77 -0.78
CA VAL A 50 -3.51 14.38 0.46
C VAL A 50 -3.64 13.33 1.56
N ILE A 51 -2.57 12.59 1.79
CA ILE A 51 -2.54 11.57 2.84
C ILE A 51 -2.31 12.24 4.18
N ARG A 52 -3.29 12.16 5.09
CA ARG A 52 -3.15 12.57 6.49
C ARG A 52 -3.03 11.35 7.39
N THR A 53 -2.15 11.45 8.38
CA THR A 53 -2.08 10.46 9.46
C THR A 53 -3.14 10.79 10.49
N VAL A 54 -4.03 9.84 10.78
CA VAL A 54 -5.08 9.94 11.79
C VAL A 54 -4.85 8.85 12.83
N TYR A 55 -4.98 9.22 14.10
CA TYR A 55 -4.95 8.27 15.21
C TYR A 55 -6.38 8.02 15.70
N TYR A 56 -6.81 6.76 15.65
CA TYR A 56 -8.15 6.36 16.08
C TYR A 56 -8.08 5.45 17.31
N SER A 57 -8.84 5.78 18.35
CA SER A 57 -9.01 4.90 19.51
C SER A 57 -10.20 3.97 19.26
N VAL A 58 -9.92 2.66 19.23
CA VAL A 58 -10.92 1.60 19.04
C VAL A 58 -12.00 1.70 20.11
N ARG A 59 -13.27 1.68 19.70
CA ARG A 59 -14.42 1.65 20.60
C ARG A 59 -14.93 0.23 20.78
N SER A 60 -15.72 0.00 21.83
CA SER A 60 -16.38 -1.29 22.03
C SER A 60 -17.29 -1.59 20.83
N GLY A 61 -17.14 -2.78 20.24
CA GLY A 61 -17.87 -3.20 19.04
C GLY A 61 -17.20 -2.84 17.71
N ASP A 62 -16.14 -2.04 17.70
CA ASP A 62 -15.40 -1.77 16.47
C ASP A 62 -14.57 -2.99 16.03
N ASN A 63 -14.54 -3.22 14.72
CA ASN A 63 -13.61 -4.16 14.09
C ASN A 63 -12.82 -3.47 12.99
N ILE A 64 -11.70 -4.09 12.57
CA ILE A 64 -10.80 -3.52 11.57
C ILE A 64 -11.55 -3.15 10.29
N SER A 65 -12.49 -3.99 9.84
CA SER A 65 -13.26 -3.74 8.62
C SER A 65 -14.17 -2.52 8.74
N THR A 66 -14.88 -2.38 9.86
CA THR A 66 -15.75 -1.21 10.11
C THR A 66 -14.95 0.09 10.19
N ILE A 67 -13.79 0.07 10.86
CA ILE A 67 -12.89 1.22 10.95
C ILE A 67 -12.33 1.54 9.56
N ALA A 68 -11.81 0.55 8.85
CA ALA A 68 -11.22 0.75 7.52
C ALA A 68 -12.24 1.34 6.54
N ASN A 69 -13.46 0.81 6.52
CA ASN A 69 -14.55 1.32 5.70
C ASN A 69 -14.89 2.78 6.04
N ARG A 70 -15.00 3.11 7.33
CA ARG A 70 -15.28 4.48 7.78
C ARG A 70 -14.25 5.49 7.28
N PHE A 71 -12.97 5.11 7.26
CA PHE A 71 -11.88 5.95 6.80
C PHE A 71 -11.55 5.77 5.31
N LYS A 72 -12.36 5.00 4.56
CA LYS A 72 -12.15 4.67 3.14
C LYS A 72 -10.73 4.13 2.85
N VAL A 73 -10.19 3.34 3.77
CA VAL A 73 -8.90 2.63 3.64
C VAL A 73 -9.12 1.13 3.57
N ARG A 74 -8.12 0.36 3.15
CA ARG A 74 -8.22 -1.10 3.12
C ARG A 74 -7.88 -1.68 4.49
N SER A 75 -8.63 -2.68 4.94
CA SER A 75 -8.35 -3.41 6.19
C SER A 75 -6.93 -3.97 6.24
N SER A 76 -6.43 -4.46 5.10
CA SER A 76 -5.06 -4.97 4.97
C SER A 76 -4.00 -3.89 5.17
N ASP A 77 -4.29 -2.64 4.82
CA ASP A 77 -3.36 -1.53 5.03
C ASP A 77 -3.37 -1.10 6.50
N VAL A 78 -4.55 -1.01 7.12
CA VAL A 78 -4.67 -0.76 8.59
C VAL A 78 -3.88 -1.78 9.40
N ILE A 79 -3.97 -3.06 9.02
CA ILE A 79 -3.23 -4.16 9.66
C ILE A 79 -1.73 -3.96 9.50
N LYS A 80 -1.26 -3.66 8.28
CA LYS A 80 0.17 -3.42 8.01
C LYS A 80 0.70 -2.20 8.77
N TRP A 81 -0.03 -1.10 8.82
CA TRP A 81 0.41 0.14 9.45
C TRP A 81 0.57 0.02 10.97
N ASN A 82 -0.19 -0.89 11.57
CA ASN A 82 -0.24 -1.09 13.01
C ASN A 82 0.38 -2.43 13.45
N ASN A 83 1.04 -3.15 12.53
CA ASN A 83 1.57 -4.49 12.75
C ASN A 83 0.58 -5.42 13.48
N LEU A 84 -0.69 -5.35 13.09
CA LEU A 84 -1.73 -6.15 13.72
C LEU A 84 -1.66 -7.58 13.21
N ASP A 85 -2.04 -8.50 14.09
CA ASP A 85 -2.27 -9.87 13.71
C ASP A 85 -3.71 -10.02 13.22
N LYS A 86 -3.91 -10.59 12.03
CA LYS A 86 -5.25 -10.81 11.45
C LYS A 86 -6.11 -11.72 12.32
N SER A 87 -5.48 -12.58 13.11
CA SER A 87 -6.13 -13.54 13.98
C SER A 87 -6.54 -12.94 15.33
N LYS A 88 -6.08 -11.72 15.65
CA LYS A 88 -6.36 -11.08 16.95
C LYS A 88 -7.45 -10.03 16.83
N TYR A 89 -8.39 -10.08 17.77
CA TYR A 89 -9.42 -9.07 17.93
C TYR A 89 -8.83 -7.75 18.43
N LEU A 90 -9.40 -6.64 17.97
CA LEU A 90 -9.07 -5.31 18.48
C LEU A 90 -9.58 -5.17 19.91
N LYS A 91 -8.79 -4.52 20.76
CA LYS A 91 -9.20 -4.21 22.14
C LYS A 91 -9.76 -2.78 22.20
N PRO A 92 -10.88 -2.55 22.90
CA PRO A 92 -11.34 -1.18 23.18
C PRO A 92 -10.21 -0.35 23.83
N GLY A 93 -10.05 0.89 23.39
CA GLY A 93 -8.98 1.80 23.83
C GLY A 93 -7.67 1.65 23.06
N GLN A 94 -7.52 0.65 22.19
CA GLN A 94 -6.34 0.48 21.35
C GLN A 94 -6.23 1.64 20.34
N LYS A 95 -5.04 2.25 20.23
CA LYS A 95 -4.78 3.31 19.24
C LYS A 95 -4.33 2.70 17.91
N LEU A 96 -4.98 3.11 16.83
CA LEU A 96 -4.65 2.73 15.46
C LEU A 96 -4.17 3.95 14.66
N LYS A 97 -3.04 3.79 13.99
CA LYS A 97 -2.50 4.71 12.99
C LYS A 97 -3.12 4.42 11.63
N LEU A 98 -3.76 5.42 11.04
CA LEU A 98 -4.44 5.33 9.76
C LEU A 98 -3.87 6.38 8.81
N TYR A 99 -3.52 5.99 7.58
CA TYR A 99 -3.15 6.92 6.52
C TYR A 99 -4.37 7.13 5.63
N VAL A 100 -5.05 8.25 5.83
CA VAL A 100 -6.33 8.56 5.19
C VAL A 100 -6.09 9.53 4.05
N ASP A 101 -6.62 9.20 2.88
CA ASP A 101 -6.60 10.09 1.73
C ASP A 101 -7.76 11.09 1.81
N VAL A 102 -7.50 12.31 2.27
CA VAL A 102 -8.57 13.28 2.56
C VAL A 102 -9.28 13.79 1.31
N THR A 103 -8.68 13.62 0.11
CA THR A 103 -9.37 13.99 -1.15
C THR A 103 -10.44 12.98 -1.54
N LYS A 104 -10.42 11.76 -0.97
CA LYS A 104 -11.49 10.77 -1.12
C LYS A 104 -12.57 10.85 -0.04
N VAL A 105 -12.26 11.51 1.08
CA VAL A 105 -13.16 11.60 2.25
C VAL A 105 -14.03 12.86 2.21
N SER A 106 -13.63 13.87 1.43
CA SER A 106 -14.42 15.08 1.22
C SER A 106 -15.76 14.71 0.57
N VAL A 107 -16.84 15.14 1.23
CA VAL A 107 -18.26 14.97 0.85
C VAL A 107 -18.58 15.88 -0.32
#